data_AF-A0AB74H4N3-F1
#
_entry.id   AF-A0AB74H4N3-F1
#
_cell.length_a   1.000
_cell.length_b   1.000
_cell.length_c   1.000
_cell.angle_alpha   90.00
_cell.angle_beta   90.00
_cell.angle_gamma   90.00
#
_symmetry.space_group_name_H-M   'P 1'
#
loop_
_entity.id
_entity.type
_entity.pdbx_description
1 polymer ?
#
loop_
_entity_poly.entity_id
_entity_poly.type
_entity_poly.pdbx_seq_one_letter_code
_entity_poly.pdbx_strand_id
1 'polypeptide(L)'
;MEHKYTTNNFLVRNAIIGIHELLECDYNSFLETIRENKIFQEQLFVASRSLYESLQKYYSGDSMKRKKINQLSESVYKYYKRSKERSTPFGLFSETSIGSFSSTEKLNLNGKTLKKVLLDSEWLIRLVFKIEKEYSRELAYKINPANYQFGDRVVQLFSINDTKIEEVNIKFTKVYQLIDELCCDKYVYFNCIIEKLVESYGEEYRDIATSYIMSLIDSHFLISNINSELIMNFKFEEFISKVKEIDKQNLYYFKLIAISNLIVEYSELEIGDGIEKLKEIYKLM
;
A
#
# COMPACT_ATOMS: atom_id res chain seq x y z
N MET A 1 44.44 3.41 -21.27
CA MET A 1 43.34 2.66 -20.63
C MET A 1 42.62 3.61 -19.70
N GLU A 2 41.61 4.33 -20.19
CA GLU A 2 41.20 5.62 -19.61
C GLU A 2 39.96 5.58 -18.69
N HIS A 3 39.36 4.41 -18.46
CA HIS A 3 38.29 4.28 -17.47
C HIS A 3 38.53 3.06 -16.57
N LYS A 4 38.81 3.31 -15.28
CA LYS A 4 38.76 2.29 -14.22
C LYS A 4 37.38 2.34 -13.58
N TYR A 5 36.64 1.24 -13.67
CA TYR A 5 35.39 1.05 -12.93
C TYR A 5 35.68 0.30 -11.63
N THR A 6 35.16 0.81 -10.52
CA THR A 6 35.18 0.14 -9.23
C THR A 6 33.82 -0.49 -8.99
N THR A 7 33.78 -1.80 -8.76
CA THR A 7 32.54 -2.53 -8.51
C THR A 7 32.18 -2.47 -7.02
N ASN A 8 30.96 -2.04 -6.72
CA ASN A 8 30.40 -2.07 -5.37
C ASN A 8 29.86 -3.47 -5.02
N ASN A 9 29.53 -3.68 -3.75
CA ASN A 9 28.66 -4.78 -3.35
C ASN A 9 27.36 -4.78 -4.19
N PHE A 10 26.80 -5.96 -4.41
CA PHE A 10 25.69 -6.17 -5.33
C PHE A 10 24.52 -6.88 -4.66
N LEU A 11 23.32 -6.72 -5.22
CA LEU A 11 22.16 -7.47 -4.76
C LEU A 11 22.17 -8.88 -5.33
N VAL A 12 22.09 -9.86 -4.43
CA VAL A 12 21.82 -11.25 -4.77
C VAL A 12 20.33 -11.49 -4.62
N ARG A 13 19.74 -12.15 -5.61
CA ARG A 13 18.32 -12.47 -5.66
C ARG A 13 18.18 -13.94 -5.98
N ASN A 14 17.47 -14.69 -5.15
CA ASN A 14 17.29 -16.13 -5.29
C ASN A 14 15.88 -16.55 -4.91
N ALA A 15 15.39 -17.65 -5.49
CA ALA A 15 14.12 -18.24 -5.10
C ALA A 15 14.21 -18.80 -3.66
N ILE A 16 13.09 -18.74 -2.94
CA ILE A 16 12.96 -19.34 -1.59
C ILE A 16 12.92 -20.86 -1.70
N ILE A 17 12.12 -21.36 -2.64
CA ILE A 17 12.07 -22.78 -2.95
C ILE A 17 13.19 -23.03 -3.95
N GLY A 18 14.17 -23.84 -3.57
CA GLY A 18 15.26 -24.24 -4.47
C GLY A 18 14.73 -24.86 -5.76
N ILE A 19 15.56 -24.84 -6.81
CA ILE A 19 15.22 -25.47 -8.09
C ILE A 19 15.16 -26.99 -7.86
N HIS A 20 13.95 -27.50 -7.79
CA HIS A 20 13.64 -28.93 -7.84
C HIS A 20 12.87 -29.23 -9.12
N GLU A 21 12.94 -30.47 -9.60
CA GLU A 21 12.18 -30.92 -10.76
C GLU A 21 10.73 -30.44 -10.68
N LEU A 22 10.25 -29.88 -11.80
CA LEU A 22 8.84 -29.51 -11.92
C LEU A 22 8.01 -30.77 -11.90
N LEU A 23 6.82 -30.67 -11.29
CA LEU A 23 5.85 -31.75 -11.40
C LEU A 23 5.38 -31.84 -12.85
N GLU A 24 5.74 -32.94 -13.52
CA GLU A 24 5.18 -33.32 -14.82
C GLU A 24 3.88 -34.08 -14.60
N CYS A 25 2.81 -33.33 -14.34
CA CYS A 25 1.47 -33.90 -14.14
C CYS A 25 0.42 -33.14 -14.95
N ASP A 26 -0.71 -33.79 -15.22
CA ASP A 26 -1.84 -33.13 -15.85
C ASP A 26 -2.40 -32.03 -14.94
N TYR A 27 -3.06 -31.03 -15.52
CA TYR A 27 -3.54 -29.85 -14.77
C TYR A 27 -4.50 -30.17 -13.61
N ASN A 28 -5.22 -31.29 -13.67
CA ASN A 28 -6.16 -31.68 -12.61
C ASN A 28 -5.43 -32.32 -11.43
N SER A 29 -4.55 -33.28 -11.71
CA SER A 29 -3.72 -33.95 -10.70
C SER A 29 -2.72 -32.99 -10.06
N PHE A 30 -2.27 -31.97 -10.80
CA PHE A 30 -1.42 -30.90 -10.29
C PHE A 30 -2.02 -30.19 -9.07
N LEU A 31 -3.30 -29.78 -9.14
CA LEU A 31 -3.94 -29.07 -8.04
C LEU A 31 -4.00 -29.93 -6.77
N GLU A 32 -4.33 -31.21 -6.87
CA GLU A 32 -4.30 -32.09 -5.70
C GLU A 32 -2.88 -32.29 -5.15
N THR A 33 -1.87 -32.35 -6.03
CA THR A 33 -0.47 -32.57 -5.62
C THR A 33 0.09 -31.43 -4.77
N ILE A 34 -0.32 -30.18 -5.06
CA ILE A 34 0.13 -29.00 -4.31
C ILE A 34 -0.75 -28.68 -3.10
N ARG A 35 -1.82 -29.45 -2.86
CA ARG A 35 -2.82 -29.16 -1.81
C ARG A 35 -2.18 -29.01 -0.44
N GLU A 36 -1.31 -29.94 -0.06
CA GLU A 36 -0.62 -29.96 1.23
C GLU A 36 0.69 -29.15 1.23
N ASN A 37 1.05 -28.50 0.13
CA ASN A 37 2.24 -27.65 0.06
C ASN A 37 1.97 -26.30 0.74
N LYS A 38 2.10 -26.26 2.06
CA LYS A 38 1.83 -25.07 2.88
C LYS A 38 2.62 -23.83 2.45
N ILE A 39 3.89 -24.00 2.09
CA ILE A 39 4.75 -22.91 1.60
C ILE A 39 4.14 -22.29 0.33
N PHE A 40 3.80 -23.12 -0.65
CA PHE A 40 3.23 -22.62 -1.90
C PHE A 40 1.83 -22.01 -1.70
N GLN A 41 1.03 -22.59 -0.81
CA GLN A 41 -0.29 -22.05 -0.44
C GLN A 41 -0.15 -20.64 0.16
N GLU A 42 0.80 -20.42 1.07
CA GLU A 42 1.06 -19.09 1.64
C GLU A 42 1.61 -18.11 0.59
N GLN A 43 2.57 -18.55 -0.24
CA GLN A 43 3.09 -17.76 -1.34
C GLN A 43 1.98 -17.30 -2.30
N LEU A 44 1.05 -18.20 -2.65
CA LEU A 44 -0.08 -17.91 -3.50
C LEU A 44 -1.06 -16.95 -2.83
N PHE A 45 -1.31 -17.11 -1.53
CA PHE A 45 -2.15 -16.18 -0.76
C PHE A 45 -1.61 -14.76 -0.87
N VAL A 46 -0.33 -14.55 -0.53
CA VAL A 46 0.29 -13.23 -0.52
C VAL A 46 0.35 -12.63 -1.93
N ALA A 47 0.67 -13.43 -2.94
CA ALA A 47 0.79 -12.95 -4.31
C ALA A 47 -0.55 -12.68 -5.00
N SER A 48 -1.58 -13.47 -4.70
CA SER A 48 -2.89 -13.36 -5.33
C SER A 48 -3.98 -14.00 -4.47
N ARG A 49 -4.53 -13.22 -3.54
CA ARG A 49 -5.63 -13.64 -2.66
C ARG A 49 -6.82 -14.21 -3.43
N SER A 50 -7.25 -13.55 -4.51
CA SER A 50 -8.40 -14.02 -5.32
C SER A 50 -8.17 -15.38 -5.97
N LEU A 51 -6.92 -15.67 -6.38
CA LEU A 51 -6.54 -16.95 -6.95
C LEU A 51 -6.46 -18.02 -5.87
N TYR A 52 -5.86 -17.69 -4.71
CA TYR A 52 -5.85 -18.56 -3.54
C TYR A 52 -7.27 -18.92 -3.09
N GLU A 53 -8.18 -17.96 -2.94
CA GLU A 53 -9.58 -18.20 -2.58
C GLU A 53 -10.30 -19.07 -3.62
N SER A 54 -10.03 -18.86 -4.91
CA SER A 54 -10.57 -19.72 -5.98
C SER A 54 -10.06 -21.15 -5.89
N LEU A 55 -8.79 -21.33 -5.47
CA LEU A 55 -8.20 -22.63 -5.22
C LEU A 55 -8.80 -23.32 -4.00
N GLN A 56 -9.05 -22.59 -2.90
CA GLN A 56 -9.73 -23.14 -1.72
C GLN A 56 -11.16 -23.61 -2.04
N LYS A 57 -11.91 -22.86 -2.85
CA LYS A 57 -13.24 -23.27 -3.33
C LYS A 57 -13.20 -24.56 -4.15
N TYR A 58 -12.15 -24.73 -4.95
CA TYR A 58 -11.94 -26.00 -5.66
C TYR A 58 -11.71 -27.16 -4.68
N TYR A 59 -10.89 -26.98 -3.65
CA TYR A 59 -10.62 -28.01 -2.64
C TYR A 59 -11.82 -28.34 -1.73
N SER A 60 -12.72 -27.40 -1.48
CA SER A 60 -13.96 -27.62 -0.71
C SER A 60 -15.04 -28.38 -1.49
N GLY A 61 -14.84 -28.62 -2.79
CA GLY A 61 -15.83 -29.26 -3.65
C GLY A 61 -16.95 -28.33 -4.12
N ASP A 62 -16.75 -27.00 -4.05
CA ASP A 62 -17.73 -26.05 -4.56
C ASP A 62 -17.94 -26.26 -6.07
N SER A 63 -19.20 -26.18 -6.52
CA SER A 63 -19.52 -26.39 -7.93
C SER A 63 -18.79 -25.38 -8.83
N MET A 64 -17.89 -25.88 -9.68
CA MET A 64 -17.10 -25.06 -10.61
C MET A 64 -17.20 -25.62 -12.02
N LYS A 65 -17.50 -24.75 -13.00
CA LYS A 65 -17.52 -25.13 -14.42
C LYS A 65 -16.14 -25.61 -14.86
N ARG A 66 -16.07 -26.65 -15.70
CA ARG A 66 -14.82 -27.22 -16.22
C ARG A 66 -13.86 -26.17 -16.80
N LYS A 67 -14.38 -25.21 -17.58
CA LYS A 67 -13.59 -24.10 -18.12
C LYS A 67 -12.87 -23.28 -17.04
N LYS A 68 -13.54 -23.02 -15.90
CA LYS A 68 -12.97 -22.26 -14.79
C LYS A 68 -11.92 -23.07 -14.03
N ILE A 69 -12.10 -24.38 -13.89
CA ILE A 69 -11.09 -25.29 -13.33
C ILE A 69 -9.82 -25.29 -14.19
N ASN A 70 -9.97 -25.35 -15.52
CA ASN A 70 -8.82 -25.28 -16.43
C ASN A 70 -8.08 -23.93 -16.30
N GLN A 71 -8.80 -22.80 -16.26
CA GLN A 71 -8.18 -21.48 -16.07
C GLN A 71 -7.48 -21.34 -14.70
N LEU A 72 -8.10 -21.88 -13.65
CA LEU A 72 -7.53 -21.93 -12.31
C LEU A 72 -6.23 -22.73 -12.30
N SER A 73 -6.25 -23.97 -12.80
CA SER A 73 -5.08 -24.84 -12.86
C SER A 73 -3.93 -24.24 -13.67
N GLU A 74 -4.21 -23.67 -14.85
CA GLU A 74 -3.19 -22.95 -15.63
C GLU A 74 -2.58 -21.78 -14.86
N SER A 75 -3.41 -20.99 -14.15
CA SER A 75 -2.95 -19.82 -13.39
C SER A 75 -2.11 -20.22 -12.18
N VAL A 76 -2.56 -21.23 -11.44
CA VAL A 76 -1.83 -21.77 -10.28
C VAL A 76 -0.51 -22.41 -10.72
N TYR A 77 -0.50 -23.15 -11.83
CA TYR A 77 0.73 -23.74 -12.37
C TYR A 77 1.77 -22.67 -12.77
N LYS A 78 1.34 -21.53 -13.34
CA LYS A 78 2.24 -20.40 -13.61
C LYS A 78 2.88 -19.85 -12.34
N TYR A 79 2.12 -19.73 -11.25
CA TYR A 79 2.66 -19.31 -9.95
C TYR A 79 3.59 -20.36 -9.34
N TYR A 80 3.29 -21.65 -9.49
CA TYR A 80 4.16 -22.73 -9.03
C TYR A 80 5.48 -22.77 -9.78
N LYS A 81 5.45 -22.64 -11.10
CA LYS A 81 6.68 -22.50 -11.90
C LYS A 81 7.48 -21.27 -11.47
N ARG A 82 6.81 -20.14 -11.22
CA ARG A 82 7.44 -18.92 -10.71
C ARG A 82 8.12 -19.15 -9.35
N SER A 83 7.48 -19.86 -8.41
CA SER A 83 8.03 -20.06 -7.06
C SER A 83 9.32 -20.86 -7.04
N LYS A 84 9.55 -21.71 -8.05
CA LYS A 84 10.75 -22.54 -8.19
C LYS A 84 11.83 -21.94 -9.09
N GLU A 85 11.45 -21.29 -10.19
CA GLU A 85 12.41 -20.95 -11.26
C GLU A 85 12.80 -19.48 -11.31
N ARG A 86 12.00 -18.56 -10.73
CA ARG A 86 12.25 -17.12 -10.89
C ARG A 86 12.84 -16.52 -9.63
N SER A 87 14.04 -15.95 -9.78
CA SER A 87 14.72 -15.19 -8.73
C SER A 87 14.29 -13.72 -8.63
N THR A 88 13.28 -13.27 -9.39
CA THR A 88 12.82 -11.87 -9.35
C THR A 88 12.10 -11.55 -8.04
N PRO A 89 12.60 -10.61 -7.20
CA PRO A 89 12.04 -10.26 -5.89
C PRO A 89 10.54 -9.98 -5.97
N PHE A 90 9.73 -10.87 -5.39
CA PHE A 90 8.29 -10.68 -5.30
C PHE A 90 7.68 -11.52 -4.19
N GLY A 91 7.10 -10.84 -3.20
CA GLY A 91 6.42 -11.47 -2.06
C GLY A 91 7.29 -12.54 -1.41
N LEU A 92 6.71 -13.74 -1.23
CA LEU A 92 7.37 -14.89 -0.59
C LEU A 92 8.03 -15.86 -1.59
N PHE A 93 8.11 -15.54 -2.88
CA PHE A 93 8.70 -16.44 -3.88
C PHE A 93 10.23 -16.43 -3.88
N SER A 94 10.82 -15.33 -3.47
CA SER A 94 12.25 -15.06 -3.61
C SER A 94 12.70 -14.10 -2.51
N GLU A 95 13.96 -14.19 -2.12
CA GLU A 95 14.59 -13.29 -1.16
C GLU A 95 15.66 -12.42 -1.83
N THR A 96 16.10 -11.40 -1.09
CA THR A 96 17.19 -10.51 -1.50
C THR A 96 18.24 -10.46 -0.41
N SER A 97 19.50 -10.57 -0.81
CA SER A 97 20.67 -10.50 0.06
C SER A 97 21.78 -9.66 -0.58
N ILE A 98 22.87 -9.43 0.16
CA ILE A 98 24.00 -8.62 -0.31
C ILE A 98 25.19 -9.55 -0.61
N GLY A 99 25.67 -9.48 -1.86
CA GLY A 99 26.91 -10.08 -2.31
C GLY A 99 28.07 -9.08 -2.24
N SER A 100 29.27 -9.60 -2.01
CA SER A 100 30.51 -8.81 -2.01
C SER A 100 31.60 -9.55 -2.76
N PHE A 101 32.56 -8.81 -3.31
CA PHE A 101 33.72 -9.39 -3.98
C PHE A 101 34.78 -9.77 -2.96
N SER A 102 35.34 -10.97 -3.11
CA SER A 102 36.41 -11.48 -2.25
C SER A 102 37.38 -12.34 -3.06
N SER A 103 38.55 -12.64 -2.51
CA SER A 103 39.54 -13.50 -3.17
C SER A 103 39.12 -14.97 -3.23
N THR A 104 38.09 -15.37 -2.49
CA THR A 104 37.54 -16.73 -2.48
C THR A 104 36.06 -16.74 -2.84
N GLU A 105 35.65 -17.74 -3.59
CA GLU A 105 34.26 -17.93 -3.97
C GLU A 105 33.46 -18.53 -2.81
N LYS A 106 32.29 -17.95 -2.53
CA LYS A 106 31.31 -18.46 -1.55
C LYS A 106 29.92 -18.36 -2.16
N LEU A 107 29.35 -19.50 -2.55
CA LEU A 107 28.02 -19.59 -3.16
C LEU A 107 26.93 -20.08 -2.19
N ASN A 108 27.27 -20.33 -0.93
CA ASN A 108 26.34 -20.86 0.05
C ASN A 108 25.50 -19.74 0.68
N LEU A 109 24.19 -19.93 0.71
CA LEU A 109 23.24 -19.06 1.41
C LEU A 109 23.09 -19.56 2.85
N ASN A 110 23.79 -18.92 3.78
CA ASN A 110 23.80 -19.32 5.20
C ASN A 110 23.01 -18.36 6.10
N GLY A 111 22.33 -17.36 5.51
CA GLY A 111 21.55 -16.37 6.25
C GLY A 111 20.17 -16.89 6.65
N LYS A 112 19.57 -16.27 7.67
CA LYS A 112 18.15 -16.45 7.98
C LYS A 112 17.32 -15.52 7.10
N THR A 113 16.29 -16.06 6.44
CA THR A 113 15.29 -15.26 5.73
C THR A 113 14.44 -14.49 6.74
N LEU A 114 14.29 -13.19 6.55
CA LEU A 114 13.43 -12.32 7.36
C LEU A 114 12.28 -11.79 6.52
N LYS A 115 11.06 -11.81 7.08
CA LYS A 115 9.89 -11.19 6.45
C LYS A 115 9.81 -9.72 6.87
N LYS A 116 9.93 -8.83 5.88
CA LYS A 116 9.59 -7.42 6.05
C LYS A 116 8.24 -7.17 5.37
N VAL A 117 7.23 -6.89 6.18
CA VAL A 117 5.85 -6.68 5.72
C VAL A 117 5.56 -5.20 5.65
N LEU A 118 5.01 -4.77 4.52
CA LEU A 118 4.52 -3.42 4.29
C LEU A 118 3.02 -3.49 4.02
N LEU A 119 2.30 -2.44 4.38
CA LEU A 119 0.89 -2.30 4.01
C LEU A 119 0.77 -2.09 2.50
N ASP A 120 -0.32 -2.60 1.93
CA ASP A 120 -0.70 -2.25 0.57
C ASP A 120 -0.93 -0.73 0.47
N SER A 121 -0.23 -0.08 -0.45
CA SER A 121 -0.26 1.38 -0.56
C SER A 121 -1.62 1.90 -1.01
N GLU A 122 -2.35 1.15 -1.85
CA GLU A 122 -3.70 1.53 -2.26
C GLU A 122 -4.66 1.48 -1.07
N TRP A 123 -4.64 0.39 -0.29
CA TRP A 123 -5.44 0.27 0.93
C TRP A 123 -5.14 1.40 1.91
N LEU A 124 -3.85 1.69 2.16
CA LEU A 124 -3.43 2.72 3.10
C LEU A 124 -3.88 4.13 2.66
N ILE A 125 -3.69 4.47 1.38
CA ILE A 125 -4.13 5.76 0.82
C ILE A 125 -5.65 5.90 0.93
N ARG A 126 -6.41 4.85 0.57
CA ARG A 126 -7.87 4.87 0.67
C ARG A 126 -8.37 5.01 2.11
N LEU A 127 -7.69 4.38 3.07
CA LEU A 127 -7.97 4.55 4.49
C LEU A 127 -7.70 6.01 4.92
N VAL A 128 -6.58 6.57 4.51
CA VAL A 128 -6.23 7.98 4.80
C VAL A 128 -7.30 8.92 4.26
N PHE A 129 -7.71 8.79 3.00
CA PHE A 129 -8.77 9.63 2.43
C PHE A 129 -10.09 9.53 3.19
N LYS A 130 -10.41 8.33 3.68
CA LYS A 130 -11.59 8.12 4.52
C LYS A 130 -11.48 8.86 5.86
N ILE A 131 -10.33 8.76 6.53
CA ILE A 131 -10.04 9.46 7.79
C ILE A 131 -10.04 10.99 7.57
N GLU A 132 -9.45 11.47 6.48
CA GLU A 132 -9.43 12.89 6.12
C GLU A 132 -10.84 13.46 6.00
N LYS A 133 -11.76 12.71 5.39
CA LYS A 133 -13.15 13.11 5.24
C LYS A 133 -13.93 13.12 6.56
N GLU A 134 -13.71 12.11 7.41
CA GLU A 134 -14.44 11.95 8.68
C GLU A 134 -13.95 12.91 9.78
N TYR A 135 -12.65 13.19 9.83
CA TYR A 135 -12.01 14.03 10.86
C TYR A 135 -11.48 15.34 10.27
N SER A 136 -12.17 15.87 9.26
CA SER A 136 -11.65 16.99 8.47
C SER A 136 -11.38 18.24 9.31
N ARG A 137 -12.15 18.44 10.39
CA ARG A 137 -12.07 19.61 11.27
C ARG A 137 -10.97 19.50 12.33
N GLU A 138 -10.54 18.28 12.63
CA GLU A 138 -9.50 17.94 13.59
C GLU A 138 -8.09 17.96 12.97
N LEU A 139 -8.02 17.99 11.64
CA LEU A 139 -6.78 17.91 10.88
C LEU A 139 -6.21 19.29 10.51
N ALA A 140 -4.93 19.28 10.16
CA ALA A 140 -4.23 20.43 9.59
C ALA A 140 -3.88 20.17 8.13
N TYR A 141 -3.94 21.22 7.31
CA TYR A 141 -3.82 21.14 5.86
C TYR A 141 -2.71 22.02 5.35
N LYS A 142 -2.09 21.56 4.26
CA LYS A 142 -1.18 22.36 3.43
C LYS A 142 -1.64 22.33 1.98
N ILE A 143 -1.13 23.24 1.17
CA ILE A 143 -1.37 23.20 -0.28
C ILE A 143 -0.71 21.97 -0.88
N ASN A 144 -1.44 21.29 -1.78
CA ASN A 144 -0.89 20.20 -2.56
C ASN A 144 0.20 20.76 -3.51
N PRO A 145 1.46 20.29 -3.44
CA PRO A 145 2.52 20.75 -4.34
C PRO A 145 2.27 20.43 -5.82
N ALA A 146 1.31 19.54 -6.13
CA ALA A 146 0.87 19.29 -7.50
C ALA A 146 0.01 20.42 -8.06
N ASN A 147 -0.46 21.36 -7.23
CA ASN A 147 -1.23 22.52 -7.68
C ASN A 147 -0.30 23.56 -8.29
N TYR A 148 -0.72 24.17 -9.40
CA TYR A 148 -0.08 25.36 -9.94
C TYR A 148 -1.14 26.28 -10.53
N GLN A 149 -0.87 27.59 -10.49
CA GLN A 149 -1.72 28.59 -11.10
C GLN A 149 -1.41 28.71 -12.60
N PHE A 150 -2.46 28.70 -13.42
CA PHE A 150 -2.40 29.00 -14.85
C PHE A 150 -3.52 29.98 -15.23
N GLY A 151 -3.15 31.25 -15.43
CA GLY A 151 -4.12 32.32 -15.70
C GLY A 151 -5.10 32.52 -14.52
N ASP A 152 -6.39 32.38 -14.80
CA ASP A 152 -7.48 32.50 -13.81
C ASP A 152 -7.88 31.15 -13.20
N ARG A 153 -7.06 30.09 -13.37
CA ARG A 153 -7.34 28.75 -12.86
C ARG A 153 -6.17 28.21 -12.02
N VAL A 154 -6.50 27.28 -11.14
CA VAL A 154 -5.55 26.42 -10.43
C VAL A 154 -5.75 25.01 -10.94
N VAL A 155 -4.67 24.39 -11.39
CA VAL A 155 -4.67 23.08 -12.04
C VAL A 155 -3.78 22.14 -11.23
N GLN A 156 -4.18 20.87 -11.13
CA GLN A 156 -3.33 19.81 -10.60
C GLN A 156 -2.50 19.19 -11.72
N LEU A 157 -1.20 18.95 -11.50
CA LEU A 157 -0.32 18.27 -12.46
C LEU A 157 -0.83 16.86 -12.82
N PHE A 158 -1.50 16.20 -11.88
CA PHE A 158 -2.17 14.91 -12.06
C PHE A 158 -3.30 14.79 -11.04
N SER A 159 -4.38 14.10 -11.42
CA SER A 159 -5.54 13.88 -10.55
C SER A 159 -5.58 12.44 -10.07
N ILE A 160 -5.78 12.26 -8.76
CA ILE A 160 -5.84 10.95 -8.10
C ILE A 160 -7.30 10.49 -7.93
N ASN A 161 -8.24 11.42 -8.06
CA ASN A 161 -9.54 11.32 -7.41
C ASN A 161 -10.67 10.73 -8.26
N ASP A 162 -10.37 10.16 -9.43
CA ASP A 162 -11.42 9.56 -10.24
C ASP A 162 -10.96 8.39 -11.10
N THR A 163 -11.90 7.48 -11.31
CA THR A 163 -11.92 6.45 -12.35
C THR A 163 -12.02 7.03 -13.76
N LYS A 164 -12.21 8.36 -13.88
CA LYS A 164 -12.28 9.10 -15.14
C LYS A 164 -11.03 9.95 -15.35
N ILE A 165 -10.58 9.99 -16.59
CA ILE A 165 -9.41 10.73 -17.08
C ILE A 165 -9.76 12.23 -17.25
N GLU A 166 -10.42 12.84 -16.27
CA GLU A 166 -10.78 14.26 -16.33
C GLU A 166 -9.81 15.08 -15.46
N GLU A 167 -9.22 16.12 -16.05
CA GLU A 167 -8.35 17.06 -15.35
C GLU A 167 -9.17 17.88 -14.35
N VAL A 168 -8.83 17.77 -13.06
CA VAL A 168 -9.46 18.57 -12.01
C VAL A 168 -8.79 19.94 -11.94
N ASN A 169 -9.59 20.99 -12.10
CA ASN A 169 -9.14 22.37 -12.00
C ASN A 169 -10.23 23.28 -11.41
N ILE A 170 -9.81 24.34 -10.72
CA ILE A 170 -10.70 25.30 -10.06
C ILE A 170 -10.37 26.72 -10.51
N LYS A 171 -11.30 27.66 -10.33
CA LYS A 171 -11.03 29.07 -10.56
C LYS A 171 -10.10 29.62 -9.47
N PHE A 172 -9.08 30.38 -9.86
CA PHE A 172 -8.23 31.13 -8.94
C PHE A 172 -9.03 32.32 -8.40
N THR A 173 -9.46 32.21 -7.15
CA THR A 173 -10.25 33.23 -6.45
C THR A 173 -9.42 33.89 -5.36
N LYS A 174 -9.84 35.07 -4.88
CA LYS A 174 -9.21 35.72 -3.71
C LYS A 174 -9.28 34.84 -2.45
N VAL A 175 -10.31 34.01 -2.33
CA VAL A 175 -10.45 33.04 -1.23
C VAL A 175 -9.36 31.98 -1.34
N TYR A 176 -9.17 31.40 -2.54
CA TYR A 176 -8.09 30.43 -2.77
C TYR A 176 -6.71 31.05 -2.51
N GLN A 177 -6.46 32.25 -3.03
CA GLN A 177 -5.19 32.96 -2.83
C GLN A 177 -4.86 33.11 -1.33
N LEU A 178 -5.85 33.49 -0.51
CA LEU A 178 -5.64 33.64 0.93
C LEU A 178 -5.35 32.30 1.63
N ILE A 179 -5.98 31.22 1.18
CA ILE A 179 -5.69 29.86 1.67
C ILE A 179 -4.27 29.43 1.25
N ASP A 180 -3.88 29.72 0.01
CA ASP A 180 -2.57 29.41 -0.55
C ASP A 180 -1.44 30.12 0.22
N GLU A 181 -1.56 31.44 0.41
CA GLU A 181 -0.63 32.23 1.22
C GLU A 181 -0.52 31.72 2.67
N LEU A 182 -1.62 31.24 3.24
CA LEU A 182 -1.66 30.72 4.62
C LEU A 182 -1.01 29.34 4.76
N CYS A 183 -1.17 28.47 3.75
CA CYS A 183 -0.92 27.03 3.84
C CYS A 183 0.17 26.52 2.86
N CYS A 184 0.83 27.39 2.09
CA CYS A 184 1.84 27.02 1.09
C CYS A 184 3.00 26.19 1.68
N ASP A 185 3.61 26.68 2.77
CA ASP A 185 4.84 26.11 3.32
C ASP A 185 4.63 25.38 4.67
N LYS A 186 3.40 25.30 5.17
CA LYS A 186 3.11 24.73 6.49
C LYS A 186 1.71 24.14 6.60
N TYR A 187 1.56 23.23 7.54
CA TYR A 187 0.25 22.71 7.94
C TYR A 187 -0.48 23.71 8.84
N VAL A 188 -1.74 24.01 8.51
CA VAL A 188 -2.61 24.91 9.28
C VAL A 188 -3.91 24.19 9.62
N TYR A 189 -4.31 24.22 10.90
CA TYR A 189 -5.54 23.56 11.37
C TYR A 189 -6.78 24.11 10.66
N PHE A 190 -7.74 23.23 10.35
CA PHE A 190 -8.99 23.57 9.66
C PHE A 190 -9.66 24.83 10.22
N ASN A 191 -9.84 24.88 11.54
CA ASN A 191 -10.49 26.00 12.21
C ASN A 191 -9.72 27.32 12.03
N CYS A 192 -8.37 27.29 12.03
CA CYS A 192 -7.57 28.49 11.80
C CYS A 192 -7.73 29.03 10.37
N ILE A 193 -7.90 28.15 9.37
CA ILE A 193 -8.17 28.56 7.99
C ILE A 193 -9.54 29.25 7.93
N ILE A 194 -10.55 28.69 8.60
CA ILE A 194 -11.89 29.28 8.67
C ILE A 194 -11.87 30.65 9.35
N GLU A 195 -11.27 30.77 10.53
CA GLU A 195 -11.21 32.06 11.24
C GLU A 195 -10.51 33.11 10.38
N LYS A 196 -9.46 32.74 9.63
CA LYS A 196 -8.77 33.70 8.76
C LYS A 196 -9.64 34.21 7.61
N LEU A 197 -10.50 33.35 7.05
CA LEU A 197 -11.47 33.73 6.04
C LEU A 197 -12.57 34.60 6.61
N VAL A 198 -13.09 34.24 7.78
CA VAL A 198 -14.10 35.02 8.52
C VAL A 198 -13.59 36.42 8.87
N GLU A 199 -12.35 36.55 9.36
CA GLU A 199 -11.71 37.84 9.63
C GLU A 199 -11.67 38.75 8.39
N SER A 200 -11.56 38.15 7.20
CA SER A 200 -11.38 38.89 5.95
C SER A 200 -12.70 39.22 5.24
N TYR A 201 -13.74 38.39 5.43
CA TYR A 201 -14.99 38.47 4.67
C TYR A 201 -16.26 38.67 5.53
N GLY A 202 -16.23 38.35 6.82
CA GLY A 202 -17.39 38.40 7.73
C GLY A 202 -17.85 37.03 8.22
N GLU A 203 -18.46 36.99 9.40
CA GLU A 203 -18.96 35.79 10.08
C GLU A 203 -20.11 35.12 9.31
N GLU A 204 -20.90 35.91 8.57
CA GLU A 204 -21.99 35.43 7.72
C GLU A 204 -21.54 34.48 6.60
N TYR A 205 -20.25 34.46 6.26
CA TYR A 205 -19.67 33.58 5.24
C TYR A 205 -19.09 32.28 5.80
N ARG A 206 -19.14 32.03 7.11
CA ARG A 206 -18.52 30.85 7.74
C ARG A 206 -18.96 29.53 7.10
N ASP A 207 -20.24 29.36 6.83
CA ASP A 207 -20.77 28.11 6.25
C ASP A 207 -20.31 27.91 4.79
N ILE A 208 -20.23 29.00 4.03
CA ILE A 208 -19.74 28.98 2.64
C ILE A 208 -18.23 28.68 2.63
N ALA A 209 -17.45 29.32 3.51
CA ALA A 209 -16.02 29.05 3.68
C ALA A 209 -15.76 27.59 4.08
N THR A 210 -16.56 27.06 5.01
CA THR A 210 -16.51 25.65 5.42
C THR A 210 -16.76 24.73 4.23
N SER A 211 -17.82 24.98 3.47
CA SER A 211 -18.16 24.17 2.30
C SER A 211 -17.08 24.24 1.22
N TYR A 212 -16.48 25.43 1.01
CA TYR A 212 -15.41 25.62 0.05
C TYR A 212 -14.14 24.85 0.45
N ILE A 213 -13.69 24.97 1.69
CA ILE A 213 -12.50 24.22 2.16
C ILE A 213 -12.75 22.71 2.10
N MET A 214 -13.94 22.24 2.51
CA MET A 214 -14.29 20.82 2.36
C MET A 214 -14.21 20.36 0.91
N SER A 215 -14.66 21.19 -0.05
CA SER A 215 -14.52 20.87 -1.47
C SER A 215 -13.06 20.82 -1.95
N LEU A 216 -12.18 21.66 -1.41
CA LEU A 216 -10.74 21.65 -1.72
C LEU A 216 -10.04 20.41 -1.14
N ILE A 217 -10.47 19.96 0.04
CA ILE A 217 -9.99 18.72 0.66
C ILE A 217 -10.47 17.52 -0.15
N ASP A 218 -11.78 17.45 -0.44
CA ASP A 218 -12.37 16.37 -1.22
C ASP A 218 -11.72 16.26 -2.60
N SER A 219 -11.36 17.37 -3.24
CA SER A 219 -10.66 17.41 -4.55
C SER A 219 -9.13 17.39 -4.44
N HIS A 220 -8.57 17.16 -3.26
CA HIS A 220 -7.12 17.01 -3.01
C HIS A 220 -6.27 18.25 -3.39
N PHE A 221 -6.85 19.44 -3.46
CA PHE A 221 -6.07 20.68 -3.53
C PHE A 221 -5.39 21.00 -2.20
N LEU A 222 -5.98 20.54 -1.10
CA LEU A 222 -5.38 20.56 0.23
C LEU A 222 -5.03 19.13 0.65
N ILE A 223 -3.83 18.95 1.19
CA ILE A 223 -3.35 17.68 1.73
C ILE A 223 -3.27 17.79 3.25
N SER A 224 -3.80 16.80 3.98
CA SER A 224 -3.76 16.82 5.42
C SER A 224 -2.41 16.34 6.01
N ASN A 225 -2.18 16.63 7.29
CA ASN A 225 -0.99 16.20 8.04
C ASN A 225 -0.96 14.68 8.28
N ILE A 226 -2.11 14.05 8.50
CA ILE A 226 -2.52 12.84 7.76
C ILE A 226 -1.51 12.09 6.90
N ASN A 227 -1.39 12.64 5.69
CA ASN A 227 -0.71 12.11 4.53
C ASN A 227 0.81 12.41 4.56
N SER A 228 1.30 13.17 5.55
CA SER A 228 2.74 13.42 5.66
C SER A 228 3.50 12.10 5.83
N GLU A 229 4.47 11.88 4.95
CA GLU A 229 5.38 10.72 4.93
C GLU A 229 4.75 9.35 4.60
N LEU A 230 3.50 9.32 4.13
CA LEU A 230 2.75 8.07 3.90
C LEU A 230 3.42 7.11 2.90
N ILE A 231 4.18 7.62 1.93
CA ILE A 231 4.75 6.80 0.85
C ILE A 231 6.27 6.62 1.01
N MET A 232 7.01 7.67 1.34
CA MET A 232 8.48 7.61 1.34
C MET A 232 9.09 7.03 2.62
N ASN A 233 8.47 7.28 3.78
CA ASN A 233 9.03 6.94 5.08
C ASN A 233 7.93 6.49 6.06
N PHE A 234 7.03 5.62 5.59
CA PHE A 234 5.91 5.20 6.41
C PHE A 234 6.38 4.43 7.64
N LYS A 235 5.98 4.92 8.81
CA LYS A 235 6.11 4.23 10.09
C LYS A 235 4.73 4.05 10.68
N PHE A 236 4.36 2.80 10.91
CA PHE A 236 3.00 2.47 11.34
C PHE A 236 2.69 3.07 12.72
N GLU A 237 3.66 3.08 13.64
CA GLU A 237 3.52 3.66 14.98
C GLU A 237 3.21 5.17 14.94
N GLU A 238 3.93 5.92 14.10
CA GLU A 238 3.70 7.36 13.94
C GLU A 238 2.32 7.65 13.32
N PHE A 239 1.90 6.82 12.35
CA PHE A 239 0.55 6.90 11.79
C PHE A 239 -0.53 6.61 12.84
N ILE A 240 -0.38 5.56 13.64
CA ILE A 240 -1.31 5.23 14.74
C ILE A 240 -1.38 6.36 15.76
N SER A 241 -0.25 7.00 16.08
CA SER A 241 -0.22 8.15 17.00
C SER A 241 -1.03 9.33 16.45
N LYS A 242 -0.86 9.67 15.16
CA LYS A 242 -1.67 10.71 14.51
C LYS A 242 -3.16 10.38 14.51
N VAL A 243 -3.53 9.12 14.23
CA VAL A 243 -4.93 8.67 14.27
C VAL A 243 -5.49 8.77 15.69
N LYS A 244 -4.71 8.44 16.73
CA LYS A 244 -5.14 8.52 18.13
C LYS A 244 -5.54 9.94 18.56
N GLU A 245 -4.85 10.95 18.06
CA GLU A 245 -5.12 12.35 18.39
C GLU A 245 -6.49 12.84 17.88
N ILE A 246 -6.91 12.32 16.73
CA ILE A 246 -8.16 12.73 16.06
C ILE A 246 -9.34 11.78 16.36
N ASP A 247 -9.09 10.48 16.48
CA ASP A 247 -10.10 9.44 16.65
C ASP A 247 -10.50 9.24 18.12
N LYS A 248 -11.18 10.25 18.70
CA LYS A 248 -11.61 10.23 20.11
C LYS A 248 -12.53 9.07 20.48
N GLN A 249 -13.26 8.51 19.50
CA GLN A 249 -14.16 7.37 19.70
C GLN A 249 -13.47 6.02 19.49
N ASN A 250 -12.19 6.01 19.09
CA ASN A 250 -11.39 4.83 18.81
C ASN A 250 -11.99 3.90 17.74
N LEU A 251 -12.64 4.46 16.72
CA LEU A 251 -13.23 3.70 15.61
C LEU A 251 -12.16 2.98 14.75
N TYR A 252 -11.01 3.62 14.57
CA TYR A 252 -9.86 3.15 13.80
C TYR A 252 -8.69 2.75 14.69
N TYR A 253 -8.42 3.50 15.77
CA TYR A 253 -7.24 3.34 16.61
C TYR A 253 -7.00 1.90 17.08
N PHE A 254 -7.98 1.25 17.71
CA PHE A 254 -7.82 -0.12 18.21
C PHE A 254 -7.64 -1.15 17.10
N LYS A 255 -8.29 -0.94 15.94
CA LYS A 255 -8.13 -1.84 14.78
C LYS A 255 -6.74 -1.74 14.20
N LEU A 256 -6.19 -0.53 14.07
CA LEU A 256 -4.83 -0.32 13.55
C LEU A 256 -3.77 -0.91 14.47
N ILE A 257 -3.94 -0.79 15.80
CA ILE A 257 -3.07 -1.48 16.76
C ILE A 257 -3.14 -2.99 16.58
N ALA A 258 -4.34 -3.56 16.48
CA ALA A 258 -4.51 -4.98 16.28
C ALA A 258 -3.84 -5.46 14.98
N ILE A 259 -4.03 -4.73 13.87
CA ILE A 259 -3.37 -5.01 12.58
C ILE A 259 -1.85 -4.94 12.73
N SER A 260 -1.32 -3.90 13.37
CA SER A 260 0.12 -3.73 13.60
C SER A 260 0.71 -4.91 14.37
N ASN A 261 0.07 -5.33 15.47
CA ASN A 261 0.53 -6.47 16.27
C ASN A 261 0.48 -7.78 15.47
N LEU A 262 -0.60 -8.04 14.73
CA LEU A 262 -0.71 -9.24 13.90
C LEU A 262 0.34 -9.28 12.78
N ILE A 263 0.72 -8.13 12.22
CA ILE A 263 1.80 -8.03 11.24
C ILE A 263 3.16 -8.38 11.86
N VAL A 264 3.42 -7.92 13.09
CA VAL A 264 4.64 -8.29 13.83
C VAL A 264 4.67 -9.80 14.07
N GLU A 265 3.61 -10.36 14.63
CA GLU A 265 3.47 -11.81 14.84
C GLU A 265 3.67 -12.60 13.53
N TYR A 266 3.04 -12.17 12.44
CA TYR A 266 3.18 -12.81 11.13
C TYR A 266 4.62 -12.74 10.60
N SER A 267 5.34 -11.65 10.86
CA SER A 267 6.72 -11.45 10.40
C SER A 267 7.71 -12.41 11.07
N GLU A 268 7.39 -12.88 12.29
CA GLU A 268 8.20 -13.83 13.06
C GLU A 268 7.97 -15.29 12.69
N LEU A 269 6.82 -15.63 12.09
CA LEU A 269 6.52 -17.00 11.66
C LEU A 269 7.42 -17.45 10.52
N GLU A 270 7.69 -18.74 10.39
CA GLU A 270 8.35 -19.30 9.21
C GLU A 270 7.42 -19.28 7.99
N ILE A 271 8.00 -19.28 6.78
CA ILE A 271 7.20 -19.36 5.54
C ILE A 271 6.57 -20.75 5.45
N GLY A 272 5.25 -20.80 5.30
CA GLY A 272 4.42 -22.00 5.30
C GLY A 272 3.47 -22.08 6.50
N ASP A 273 3.78 -21.39 7.60
CA ASP A 273 2.97 -21.43 8.82
C ASP A 273 2.11 -20.16 9.03
N GLY A 274 2.18 -19.21 8.09
CA GLY A 274 1.59 -17.88 8.25
C GLY A 274 0.15 -17.71 7.74
N ILE A 275 -0.44 -18.72 7.11
CA ILE A 275 -1.75 -18.59 6.43
C ILE A 275 -2.87 -18.15 7.37
N GLU A 276 -3.01 -18.75 8.55
CA GLU A 276 -4.08 -18.39 9.48
C GLU A 276 -3.89 -16.96 10.01
N LYS A 277 -2.64 -16.57 10.30
CA LYS A 277 -2.33 -15.21 10.73
C LYS A 277 -2.62 -14.18 9.64
N LEU A 278 -2.33 -14.50 8.37
CA LEU A 278 -2.73 -13.66 7.24
C LEU A 278 -4.26 -13.50 7.17
N LYS A 279 -5.03 -14.59 7.32
CA LYS A 279 -6.51 -14.50 7.33
C LYS A 279 -7.02 -13.59 8.44
N GLU A 280 -6.41 -13.61 9.62
CA GLU A 280 -6.74 -12.69 10.73
C GLU A 280 -6.50 -11.23 10.33
N ILE A 281 -5.33 -10.93 9.75
CA ILE A 281 -5.00 -9.57 9.25
C ILE A 281 -6.03 -9.11 8.22
N TYR A 282 -6.30 -9.93 7.20
CA TYR A 282 -7.25 -9.63 6.13
C TYR A 282 -8.72 -9.53 6.57
N LYS A 283 -9.07 -10.03 7.76
CA LYS A 283 -10.41 -9.88 8.33
C LYS A 283 -10.59 -8.52 9.00
N LEU A 284 -9.50 -7.91 9.47
CA LEU A 284 -9.51 -6.60 10.12
C LEU A 284 -9.34 -5.44 9.13
N MET A 285 -8.65 -5.68 8.02
CA MET A 285 -8.40 -4.71 6.93
C MET A 285 -9.56 -4.62 5.93
#